data_AF-A0A8C3UEF8-F1
#
_entry.id   AF-A0A8C3UEF8-F1
#
_cell.length_a   1.000
_cell.length_b   1.000
_cell.length_c   1.000
_cell.angle_alpha   90.00
_cell.angle_beta   90.00
_cell.angle_gamma   90.00
#
_symmetry.space_group_name_H-M   'P 1'
#
loop_
_entity.id
_entity.type
_entity.pdbx_description
1 polymer ?
#
loop_
_entity_poly.entity_id
_entity_poly.type
_entity_poly.pdbx_seq_one_letter_code
_entity_poly.pdbx_strand_id
1 'polypeptide(L)'
;MLRDQDTEADFQRFLRRVDDVTNLLQGLSSPDGAVRDKAIAETEKRLQEQGGSREEEEEEESRTTLNRTLINTSVRAFPSQTQAGFLFFPSLECLAEGGFLAALEKDAKERAQRRRRNEQLANALKEQGNEAFRAGDFALAIQRYSQGLDRLRDKQELYTNRAQQWYKLPNLCFGQL
;
A
#
# COMPACT_ATOMS: atom_id res chain seq x y z
N MET A 1 43.04 -1.11 31.98
CA MET A 1 42.13 -0.03 32.42
C MET A 1 41.98 1.05 31.35
N LEU A 2 41.84 0.66 30.07
CA LEU A 2 41.76 1.61 28.94
C LEU A 2 40.42 1.51 28.17
N ARG A 3 39.41 0.79 28.69
CA ARG A 3 38.09 0.66 28.03
C ARG A 3 37.02 1.61 28.55
N ASP A 4 37.21 2.18 29.74
CA ASP A 4 36.15 2.94 30.43
C ASP A 4 36.10 4.44 30.01
N GLN A 5 37.14 4.96 29.34
CA GLN A 5 37.20 6.36 28.90
C GLN A 5 36.48 6.58 27.57
N ASP A 6 36.57 5.62 26.65
CA ASP A 6 35.90 5.71 25.34
C ASP A 6 34.37 5.67 25.50
N THR A 7 33.88 4.86 26.45
CA THR A 7 32.44 4.74 26.75
C THR A 7 31.82 6.04 27.28
N GLU A 8 32.55 6.79 28.11
CA GLU A 8 32.05 8.07 28.63
C GLU A 8 32.05 9.14 27.55
N ALA A 9 33.11 9.20 26.72
CA ALA A 9 33.18 10.13 25.60
C ALA A 9 32.03 9.90 24.61
N ASP A 10 31.71 8.65 24.32
CA ASP A 10 30.61 8.29 23.42
C ASP A 10 29.23 8.58 24.00
N PHE A 11 29.05 8.36 25.30
CA PHE A 11 27.82 8.77 25.98
C PHE A 11 27.63 10.29 25.97
N GLN A 12 28.69 11.06 26.22
CA GLN A 12 28.65 12.52 26.14
C GLN A 12 28.37 13.02 24.72
N ARG A 13 28.92 12.35 23.69
CA ARG A 13 28.58 12.62 22.28
C ARG A 13 27.11 12.33 21.99
N PHE A 14 26.56 11.23 22.53
CA PHE A 14 25.15 10.87 22.39
C PHE A 14 24.23 11.93 22.99
N LEU A 15 24.49 12.35 24.23
CA LEU A 15 23.67 13.37 24.91
C LEU A 15 23.65 14.69 24.14
N ARG A 16 24.81 15.15 23.64
CA ARG A 16 24.90 16.34 22.79
C ARG A 16 24.04 16.20 21.53
N ARG A 17 24.06 15.04 20.86
CA ARG A 17 23.22 14.79 19.68
C ARG A 17 21.73 14.85 20.01
N VAL A 18 21.31 14.34 21.16
CA VAL A 18 19.91 14.38 21.62
C VAL A 18 19.47 15.81 21.89
N ASP A 19 20.30 16.60 22.58
CA ASP A 19 20.02 18.01 22.87
C ASP A 19 19.92 18.83 21.59
N ASP A 20 20.84 18.63 20.64
CA ASP A 20 20.81 19.31 19.34
C ASP A 20 19.50 19.04 18.58
N VAL A 21 19.08 17.78 18.50
CA VAL A 21 17.84 17.39 17.80
C VAL A 21 16.62 17.99 18.49
N THR A 22 16.62 18.03 19.82
CA THR A 22 15.54 18.64 20.61
C THR A 22 15.44 20.14 20.34
N ASN A 23 16.59 20.84 20.31
CA ASN A 23 16.64 22.27 19.99
C ASN A 23 16.15 22.56 18.56
N LEU A 24 16.52 21.71 17.61
CA LEU A 24 16.11 21.82 16.21
C LEU A 24 14.60 21.63 16.06
N LEU A 25 14.03 20.63 16.73
CA LEU A 25 12.57 20.39 16.78
C LEU A 25 11.83 21.57 17.42
N GLN A 26 12.37 22.13 18.50
CA GLN A 26 11.81 23.31 19.14
C GLN A 26 11.83 24.53 18.19
N GLY A 27 12.92 24.69 17.42
CA GLY A 27 13.02 25.72 16.38
C GLY A 27 11.99 25.56 15.27
N LEU A 28 11.73 24.32 14.82
CA LEU A 28 10.69 24.01 13.82
C LEU A 28 9.27 24.29 14.34
N SER A 29 9.05 24.08 15.63
CA SER A 29 7.77 24.33 16.31
C SER A 29 7.62 25.78 16.79
N SER A 30 8.59 26.66 16.53
CA SER A 30 8.55 28.07 16.96
C SER A 30 7.44 28.83 16.21
N PRO A 31 6.72 29.75 16.89
CA PRO A 31 5.71 30.61 16.26
C PRO A 31 6.33 31.67 15.33
N ASP A 32 7.63 31.96 15.48
CA ASP A 32 8.35 32.91 14.63
C ASP A 32 8.84 32.24 13.33
N GLY A 33 8.40 32.77 12.19
CA GLY A 33 8.76 32.25 10.87
C GLY A 33 10.26 32.31 10.58
N ALA A 34 10.96 33.35 11.04
CA ALA A 34 12.39 33.50 10.79
C ALA A 34 13.24 32.46 11.56
N VAL A 35 12.78 32.05 12.74
CA VAL A 35 13.41 30.98 13.54
C VAL A 35 13.15 29.62 12.90
N ARG A 36 11.92 29.39 12.41
CA ARG A 36 11.55 28.16 11.72
C ARG A 36 12.33 27.97 10.42
N ASP A 37 12.48 29.01 9.60
CA ASP A 37 13.22 28.94 8.34
C ASP A 37 14.71 28.65 8.57
N LYS A 38 15.30 29.20 9.64
CA LYS A 38 16.67 28.85 10.08
C LYS A 38 16.78 27.40 10.53
N ALA A 39 15.81 26.91 11.32
CA ALA A 39 15.77 25.52 11.74
C ALA A 39 15.60 24.56 10.55
N ILE A 40 14.85 24.96 9.52
CA ILE A 40 14.73 24.20 8.27
C ILE A 40 16.06 24.17 7.49
N ALA A 41 16.76 25.30 7.38
CA ALA A 41 18.08 25.31 6.73
C ALA A 41 19.11 24.46 7.49
N GLU A 42 19.04 24.45 8.83
CA GLU A 42 19.92 23.65 9.68
C GLU A 42 19.59 22.14 9.61
N THR A 43 18.31 21.74 9.56
CA THR A 43 17.93 20.35 9.32
C THR A 43 18.41 19.87 7.95
N GLU A 44 18.23 20.68 6.90
CA GLU A 44 18.65 20.33 5.54
C GLU A 44 20.16 20.12 5.46
N LYS A 45 20.94 21.03 6.06
CA LYS A 45 22.39 20.91 6.18
C LYS A 45 22.80 19.62 6.89
N ARG A 46 22.17 19.28 8.02
CA ARG A 46 22.49 18.08 8.81
C ARG A 46 22.13 16.77 8.08
N LEU A 47 21.04 16.77 7.31
CA LEU A 47 20.68 15.64 6.44
C LEU A 47 21.70 15.44 5.31
N GLN A 48 22.25 16.53 4.77
CA GLN A 48 23.27 16.47 3.73
C GLN A 48 24.62 15.96 4.26
N GLU A 49 25.01 16.38 5.46
CA GLU A 49 26.25 15.94 6.13
C GLU A 49 26.21 14.46 6.52
N GLN A 50 25.10 13.97 7.10
CA GLN A 50 24.93 12.55 7.44
C GLN A 50 24.80 11.63 6.21
N GLY A 51 24.40 12.17 5.05
CA GLY A 51 24.42 11.45 3.78
C GLY A 51 25.82 11.31 3.15
N GLY A 52 26.82 12.05 3.64
CA GLY A 52 28.16 12.15 3.06
C GLY A 52 29.29 11.48 3.84
N SER A 53 29.19 11.32 5.17
CA SER A 53 30.23 10.69 5.99
C SER A 53 29.93 9.22 6.30
N ARG A 54 30.24 8.36 5.33
CA ARG A 54 30.71 6.99 5.61
C ARG A 54 32.10 7.12 6.23
N GLU A 55 32.16 7.22 7.55
CA GLU A 55 33.36 6.85 8.32
C GLU A 55 32.97 5.73 9.30
N GLU A 56 33.92 4.81 9.46
CA GLU A 56 33.79 3.44 9.91
C GLU A 56 33.57 3.34 11.42
N GLU A 57 32.38 2.90 11.86
CA GLU A 57 32.24 2.19 13.14
C GLU A 57 31.18 1.08 13.00
N GLU A 58 31.52 -0.07 13.59
CA GLU A 58 30.96 -1.40 13.36
C GLU A 58 29.53 -1.56 13.93
N GLU A 59 28.72 -2.30 13.17
CA GLU A 59 27.56 -3.09 13.58
C GLU A 59 26.62 -2.56 14.70
N GLU A 60 25.50 -1.95 14.31
CA GLU A 60 24.22 -2.53 14.71
C GLU A 60 23.21 -2.54 13.54
N GLU A 61 22.60 -3.69 13.41
CA GLU A 61 21.70 -4.13 12.37
C GLU A 61 20.38 -3.34 12.42
N SER A 62 20.30 -2.23 11.69
CA SER A 62 19.04 -1.54 11.40
C SER A 62 19.09 -0.78 10.08
N ARG A 63 19.67 -1.40 9.05
CA ARG A 63 19.38 -1.04 7.67
C ARG A 63 18.21 -1.90 7.22
N THR A 64 16.99 -1.38 7.30
CA THR A 64 16.00 -1.84 6.32
C THR A 64 16.56 -1.39 4.98
N THR A 65 17.13 -2.34 4.23
CA THR A 65 17.45 -2.16 2.81
C THR A 65 16.14 -2.05 2.06
N LEU A 66 15.46 -0.92 2.27
CA LEU A 66 14.38 -0.49 1.40
C LEU A 66 15.07 -0.21 0.07
N ASN A 67 14.66 -0.95 -0.95
CA ASN A 67 14.96 -0.56 -2.32
C ASN A 67 14.51 0.89 -2.49
N ARG A 68 15.47 1.82 -2.54
CA ARG A 68 15.19 3.19 -2.95
C ARG A 68 14.60 3.10 -4.33
N THR A 69 13.34 3.47 -4.48
CA THR A 69 12.78 3.76 -5.80
C THR A 69 13.58 4.92 -6.37
N LEU A 70 14.53 4.61 -7.25
CA LEU A 70 15.22 5.59 -8.08
C LEU A 70 14.22 6.10 -9.10
N ILE A 71 13.35 7.03 -8.68
CA ILE A 71 12.52 7.79 -9.61
C ILE A 71 13.48 8.69 -10.37
N ASN A 72 13.73 8.35 -11.64
CA ASN A 72 14.59 9.12 -12.51
C ASN A 72 14.08 10.58 -12.55
N THR A 73 14.84 11.49 -11.94
CA THR A 73 14.50 12.92 -11.87
C THR A 73 14.76 13.64 -13.21
N SER A 74 15.16 12.93 -14.27
CA SER A 74 15.22 13.48 -15.63
C SER A 74 13.83 13.58 -16.28
N VAL A 75 12.88 14.25 -15.63
CA VAL A 75 11.71 14.86 -16.29
C VAL A 75 11.87 16.38 -16.31
N ARG A 76 13.12 16.87 -16.41
CA ARG A 76 13.42 18.28 -16.67
C ARG A 76 14.29 18.54 -17.89
N ALA A 77 14.67 17.52 -18.64
CA ALA A 77 15.33 17.70 -19.92
C ALA A 77 14.91 16.58 -20.87
N PHE A 78 14.01 16.89 -21.79
CA PHE A 78 13.85 16.13 -23.03
C PHE A 78 15.11 16.36 -23.88
N PRO A 79 15.92 15.34 -24.22
CA PRO A 79 16.70 15.41 -25.44
C PRO A 79 15.81 15.01 -26.61
N SER A 80 15.85 15.83 -27.66
CA SER A 80 15.30 15.52 -28.96
C SER A 80 15.96 14.25 -29.52
N GLN A 81 15.27 13.11 -29.52
CA GLN A 81 15.30 12.17 -30.65
C GLN A 81 14.31 11.02 -30.44
N THR A 82 13.29 11.04 -31.30
CA THR A 82 12.65 9.90 -31.94
C THR A 82 13.35 8.55 -31.78
N GLN A 83 12.69 7.62 -31.10
CA GLN A 83 12.30 6.32 -31.69
C GLN A 83 11.25 5.62 -30.81
N ALA A 84 10.23 5.13 -31.50
CA ALA A 84 9.04 4.51 -30.95
C ALA A 84 9.35 3.19 -30.25
N GLY A 85 8.77 2.97 -29.06
CA GLY A 85 8.81 1.68 -28.41
C GLY A 85 8.36 1.70 -26.95
N PHE A 86 7.08 1.42 -26.73
CA PHE A 86 6.60 0.77 -25.51
C PHE A 86 6.66 1.57 -24.19
N LEU A 87 5.83 2.60 -24.04
CA LEU A 87 5.04 2.85 -22.81
C LEU A 87 3.89 3.81 -23.20
N PHE A 88 2.64 3.39 -23.00
CA PHE A 88 1.46 4.24 -23.11
C PHE A 88 1.49 5.24 -21.93
N PHE A 89 2.24 6.33 -22.12
CA PHE A 89 2.30 7.43 -21.18
C PHE A 89 1.00 8.24 -21.33
N PRO A 90 0.18 8.44 -20.27
CA PRO A 90 -0.93 9.35 -20.36
C PRO A 90 -0.37 10.75 -20.65
N SER A 91 -1.07 11.48 -21.51
CA SER A 91 -0.69 12.81 -22.00
C SER A 91 -0.10 13.71 -20.90
N LEU A 92 0.90 14.51 -21.31
CA LEU A 92 1.74 15.41 -20.50
C LEU A 92 0.97 16.39 -19.58
N GLU A 93 -0.36 16.46 -19.70
CA GLU A 93 -1.25 17.26 -18.83
C GLU A 93 -1.46 16.67 -17.42
N CYS A 94 -1.06 15.41 -17.16
CA CYS A 94 -1.18 14.79 -15.83
C CYS A 94 -0.07 15.18 -14.81
N LEU A 95 0.97 15.91 -15.24
CA LEU A 95 2.13 16.26 -14.40
C LEU A 95 1.96 17.55 -13.58
N ALA A 96 0.81 18.23 -13.69
CA ALA A 96 0.45 19.26 -12.72
C ALA A 96 0.08 18.58 -11.38
N GLU A 97 0.54 19.13 -10.26
CA GLU A 97 0.32 18.61 -8.89
C GLU A 97 -1.15 18.24 -8.59
N GLY A 98 -2.12 18.88 -9.25
CA GLY A 98 -3.55 18.54 -9.17
C GLY A 98 -4.07 17.48 -10.14
N GLY A 99 -3.41 17.25 -11.28
CA GLY A 99 -3.84 16.28 -12.31
C GLY A 99 -3.63 14.84 -11.86
N PHE A 100 -2.48 14.56 -11.22
CA PHE A 100 -2.19 13.24 -10.65
C PHE A 100 -3.13 12.89 -9.50
N LEU A 101 -3.37 13.82 -8.57
CA LEU A 101 -4.32 13.63 -7.48
C LEU A 101 -5.74 13.37 -7.99
N ALA A 102 -6.18 14.13 -9.01
CA ALA A 102 -7.49 13.92 -9.64
C ALA A 102 -7.59 12.56 -10.35
N ALA A 103 -6.52 12.12 -11.03
CA ALA A 103 -6.48 10.81 -11.67
C ALA A 103 -6.53 9.67 -10.65
N LEU A 104 -5.77 9.77 -9.56
CA LEU A 104 -5.83 8.82 -8.44
C LEU A 104 -7.22 8.77 -7.80
N GLU A 105 -7.82 9.92 -7.54
CA GLU A 105 -9.16 9.99 -6.96
C GLU A 105 -10.20 9.34 -7.87
N LYS A 106 -10.12 9.61 -9.19
CA LYS A 106 -11.00 9.00 -10.19
C LYS A 106 -10.86 7.48 -10.22
N ASP A 107 -9.64 6.96 -10.24
CA ASP A 107 -9.36 5.53 -10.24
C ASP A 107 -9.79 4.86 -8.92
N ALA A 108 -9.56 5.51 -7.77
CA ALA A 108 -10.04 5.02 -6.47
C ALA A 108 -11.58 4.91 -6.44
N LYS A 109 -12.28 5.93 -6.96
CA LYS A 109 -13.74 5.92 -7.12
C LYS A 109 -14.22 4.81 -8.03
N GLU A 110 -13.56 4.60 -9.17
CA GLU A 110 -13.90 3.53 -10.12
C GLU A 110 -13.74 2.14 -9.50
N ARG A 111 -12.63 1.89 -8.80
CA ARG A 111 -12.40 0.61 -8.10
C ARG A 111 -13.44 0.38 -7.02
N ALA A 112 -13.79 1.41 -6.25
CA ALA A 112 -14.84 1.32 -5.24
C ALA A 112 -16.20 0.99 -5.87
N GLN A 113 -16.57 1.64 -6.98
CA GLN A 113 -17.80 1.33 -7.70
C GLN A 113 -17.81 -0.10 -8.26
N ARG A 114 -16.69 -0.56 -8.83
CA ARG A 114 -16.56 -1.93 -9.34
C ARG A 114 -16.74 -2.97 -8.24
N ARG A 115 -16.15 -2.75 -7.05
CA ARG A 115 -16.35 -3.62 -5.87
C ARG A 115 -17.82 -3.66 -5.46
N ARG A 116 -18.48 -2.51 -5.34
CA ARG A 116 -19.91 -2.42 -5.01
C ARG A 116 -20.79 -3.17 -6.01
N ARG A 117 -20.55 -3.00 -7.31
CA ARG A 117 -21.30 -3.72 -8.36
C ARG A 117 -21.08 -5.23 -8.29
N ASN A 118 -19.83 -5.67 -8.12
CA ASN A 118 -19.52 -7.09 -7.99
C ASN A 118 -20.16 -7.70 -6.74
N GLU A 119 -20.18 -6.96 -5.62
CA GLU A 119 -20.82 -7.38 -4.38
C GLU A 119 -22.35 -7.52 -4.54
N GLN A 120 -23.00 -6.54 -5.16
CA GLN A 120 -24.43 -6.61 -5.48
C GLN A 120 -24.76 -7.80 -6.38
N LEU A 121 -23.97 -8.03 -7.43
CA LEU A 121 -24.14 -9.18 -8.32
C LEU A 121 -23.94 -10.52 -7.59
N ALA A 122 -22.92 -10.61 -6.74
CA ALA A 122 -22.66 -11.82 -5.95
C ALA A 122 -23.79 -12.08 -4.94
N ASN A 123 -24.38 -11.03 -4.34
CA ASN A 123 -25.53 -11.15 -3.45
C ASN A 123 -26.79 -11.60 -4.19
N ALA A 124 -27.07 -11.06 -5.37
CA ALA A 124 -28.20 -11.51 -6.20
C ALA A 124 -28.04 -12.99 -6.61
N LEU A 125 -26.83 -13.42 -7.00
CA LEU A 125 -26.56 -14.83 -7.32
C LEU A 125 -26.67 -15.74 -6.09
N LYS A 126 -26.30 -15.26 -4.90
CA LYS A 126 -26.54 -15.97 -3.64
C LYS A 126 -28.03 -16.20 -3.43
N GLU A 127 -28.85 -15.17 -3.61
CA GLU A 127 -30.30 -15.25 -3.41
C GLU A 127 -30.95 -16.22 -4.39
N GLN A 128 -30.57 -16.17 -5.68
CA GLN A 128 -31.00 -17.14 -6.69
C GLN A 128 -30.60 -18.58 -6.32
N GLY A 129 -29.38 -18.78 -5.81
CA GLY A 129 -28.94 -20.08 -5.30
C GLY A 129 -29.75 -20.56 -4.10
N ASN A 130 -30.12 -19.64 -3.19
CA ASN A 130 -30.98 -19.94 -2.05
C ASN A 130 -32.43 -20.27 -2.48
N GLU A 131 -32.93 -19.65 -3.54
CA GLU A 131 -34.23 -19.99 -4.14
C GLU A 131 -34.22 -21.39 -4.76
N ALA A 132 -33.21 -21.71 -5.58
CA ALA A 132 -33.03 -23.04 -6.14
C ALA A 132 -32.89 -24.11 -5.04
N PHE A 133 -32.18 -23.78 -3.95
CA PHE A 133 -32.07 -24.64 -2.77
C PHE A 133 -33.43 -24.92 -2.12
N ARG A 134 -34.26 -23.89 -1.95
CA ARG A 134 -35.62 -24.03 -1.39
C ARG A 134 -36.53 -24.83 -2.31
N ALA A 135 -36.32 -24.76 -3.63
CA ALA A 135 -37.03 -25.56 -4.63
C ALA A 135 -36.54 -27.02 -4.70
N GLY A 136 -35.44 -27.38 -4.02
CA GLY A 136 -34.85 -28.72 -4.07
C GLY A 136 -33.94 -28.99 -5.27
N ASP A 137 -33.70 -27.99 -6.13
CA ASP A 137 -32.77 -28.09 -7.26
C ASP A 137 -31.33 -27.75 -6.82
N PHE A 138 -30.66 -28.75 -6.27
CA PHE A 138 -29.31 -28.60 -5.74
C PHE A 138 -28.25 -28.39 -6.83
N ALA A 139 -28.45 -28.95 -8.03
CA ALA A 139 -27.51 -28.78 -9.14
C ALA A 139 -27.49 -27.33 -9.64
N LEU A 140 -28.67 -26.73 -9.81
CA LEU A 140 -28.80 -25.33 -10.19
C LEU A 140 -28.24 -24.41 -9.10
N ALA A 141 -28.52 -24.71 -7.82
CA ALA A 141 -27.98 -23.95 -6.69
C ALA A 141 -26.44 -23.89 -6.70
N ILE A 142 -25.77 -25.03 -6.94
CA ILE A 142 -24.30 -25.09 -7.06
C ILE A 142 -23.79 -24.22 -8.19
N GLN A 143 -24.46 -24.24 -9.34
CA GLN A 143 -24.08 -23.42 -10.49
C GLN A 143 -24.19 -21.93 -10.15
N ARG A 144 -25.28 -21.50 -9.51
CA ARG A 144 -25.49 -20.10 -9.10
C ARG A 144 -24.47 -19.63 -8.06
N TYR A 145 -24.16 -20.46 -7.05
CA TYR A 145 -23.11 -20.14 -6.09
C TYR A 145 -21.73 -20.06 -6.74
N SER A 146 -21.43 -20.93 -7.72
CA SER A 146 -20.17 -20.89 -8.47
C SER A 146 -20.02 -19.60 -9.27
N GLN A 147 -21.09 -19.19 -9.97
CA GLN A 147 -21.12 -17.89 -10.68
C GLN A 147 -20.95 -16.70 -9.73
N GLY A 148 -21.50 -16.79 -8.51
CA GLY A 148 -21.31 -15.77 -7.48
C GLY A 148 -19.85 -15.65 -7.03
N LEU A 149 -19.17 -16.79 -6.86
CA LEU A 149 -17.76 -16.86 -6.49
C LEU A 149 -16.83 -16.33 -7.60
N ASP A 150 -17.19 -16.51 -8.87
CA ASP A 150 -16.45 -15.93 -10.00
C ASP A 150 -16.48 -14.39 -9.99
N ARG A 151 -17.55 -13.79 -9.43
CA ARG A 151 -17.67 -12.34 -9.27
C ARG A 151 -16.98 -11.83 -8.02
N LEU A 152 -17.11 -12.54 -6.90
CA LEU A 152 -16.53 -12.16 -5.62
C LEU A 152 -16.03 -13.41 -4.87
N ARG A 153 -14.72 -13.66 -4.98
CA ARG A 153 -14.05 -14.83 -4.39
C ARG A 153 -13.93 -14.75 -2.87
N ASP A 154 -14.07 -13.57 -2.29
CA ASP A 154 -13.84 -13.34 -0.86
C ASP A 154 -15.07 -13.69 0.00
N LYS A 155 -16.18 -14.11 -0.61
CA LYS A 155 -17.45 -14.36 0.09
C LYS A 155 -17.51 -15.78 0.64
N GLN A 156 -17.13 -15.94 1.90
CA GLN A 156 -17.14 -17.24 2.60
C GLN A 156 -18.50 -17.96 2.55
N GLU A 157 -19.61 -17.22 2.68
CA GLU A 157 -20.98 -17.76 2.65
C GLU A 157 -21.27 -18.60 1.39
N LEU A 158 -20.72 -18.20 0.23
CA LEU A 158 -20.97 -18.90 -1.03
C LEU A 158 -20.28 -20.27 -1.07
N TYR A 159 -19.09 -20.38 -0.47
CA TYR A 159 -18.38 -21.66 -0.36
C TYR A 159 -19.12 -22.62 0.58
N THR A 160 -19.56 -22.14 1.74
CA THR A 160 -20.29 -22.97 2.71
C THR A 160 -21.60 -23.46 2.12
N ASN A 161 -22.36 -22.57 1.48
CA ASN A 161 -23.64 -22.92 0.87
C ASN A 161 -23.46 -23.91 -0.29
N ARG A 162 -22.41 -23.74 -1.13
CA ARG A 162 -22.06 -24.68 -2.20
C ARG A 162 -21.67 -26.05 -1.65
N ALA A 163 -20.87 -26.12 -0.60
CA ALA A 163 -20.48 -27.38 0.05
C ALA A 163 -21.70 -28.14 0.61
N GLN A 164 -22.64 -27.42 1.23
CA GLN A 164 -23.89 -28.00 1.72
C GLN A 164 -24.71 -28.64 0.59
N GLN A 165 -24.73 -28.04 -0.60
CA GLN A 165 -25.45 -28.62 -1.75
C GLN A 165 -24.83 -29.93 -2.22
N TRP A 166 -23.50 -29.98 -2.29
CA TRP A 166 -22.79 -31.22 -2.64
C TRP A 166 -23.05 -32.34 -1.64
N TYR A 167 -23.26 -32.02 -0.35
CA TYR A 167 -23.65 -33.02 0.65
C TYR A 167 -25.09 -33.52 0.45
N LYS A 168 -26.01 -32.66 -0.01
CA LYS A 168 -27.42 -33.05 -0.22
C LYS A 168 -27.68 -33.80 -1.53
N LEU A 169 -26.90 -33.55 -2.58
CA LEU A 169 -26.99 -34.26 -3.87
C LEU A 169 -26.91 -35.80 -3.77
N PRO A 170 -25.89 -36.42 -3.15
CA PRO A 170 -25.76 -37.88 -3.09
C PRO A 170 -26.87 -38.55 -2.28
N ASN A 171 -27.45 -37.85 -1.30
CA ASN A 171 -28.56 -38.37 -0.50
C ASN A 171 -29.87 -38.53 -1.31
N LEU A 172 -30.01 -37.90 -2.48
CA LEU A 172 -31.16 -38.14 -3.37
C LEU A 172 -31.03 -39.44 -4.17
N CYS A 173 -29.81 -39.85 -4.53
CA CYS A 173 -29.61 -41.03 -5.39
C CYS A 173 -29.66 -42.35 -4.60
N PHE A 174 -29.38 -42.34 -3.29
CA PHE A 174 -29.33 -43.57 -2.47
C PHE A 174 -30.59 -43.83 -1.63
N GLY A 175 -31.59 -42.94 -1.65
CA GLY A 175 -32.81 -43.03 -0.83
C GLY A 175 -34.05 -43.61 -1.52
N GLN A 176 -33.94 -44.19 -2.72
CA GLN A 176 -35.06 -44.76 -3.51
C GLN A 176 -34.93 -46.27 -3.78
N LEU A 177 -34.29 -47.03 -2.89
CA LEU A 177 -34.26 -48.50 -2.93
C LEU A 177 -35.03 -49.10 -1.76
#